data_AF-A0A3M8RTI2-F1
#
_entry.id   AF-A0A3M8RTI2-F1
#
_cell.length_a   1.000
_cell.length_b   1.000
_cell.length_c   1.000
_cell.angle_alpha   90.00
_cell.angle_beta   90.00
_cell.angle_gamma   90.00
#
_symmetry.space_group_name_H-M   'P 1'
#
loop_
_entity.id
_entity.type
_entity.pdbx_description
1 polymer ?
#
loop_
_entity_poly.entity_id
_entity_poly.type
_entity_poly.pdbx_seq_one_letter_code
_entity_poly.pdbx_strand_id
1 'polypeptide(L)' 'MGKTAAQRQREYRDRAMRDPDGLLLTRLQVLVNAQAAAGLDRIVQATGWTKREAVEAAIKLLEKTVPV' A
#
# COMPACT_ATOMS: atom_id res chain seq x y z
N MET A 1 -18.63 25.04 -16.98
CA MET A 1 -17.77 25.51 -15.86
C MET A 1 -16.87 24.37 -15.44
N GLY A 2 -15.56 24.48 -15.65
CA GLY A 2 -14.60 23.45 -15.24
C GLY A 2 -14.35 23.47 -13.74
N LYS A 3 -14.09 22.30 -13.13
CA LYS A 3 -13.79 22.17 -11.69
C LYS A 3 -12.64 23.11 -11.30
N THR A 4 -12.81 23.84 -10.20
CA THR A 4 -11.76 24.71 -9.65
C THR A 4 -10.61 23.86 -9.08
N ALA A 5 -9.42 24.44 -8.94
CA ALA A 5 -8.26 23.72 -8.39
C ALA A 5 -8.54 23.16 -6.98
N ALA A 6 -9.23 23.92 -6.14
CA ALA A 6 -9.64 23.50 -4.80
C ALA A 6 -10.59 22.29 -4.82
N GLN A 7 -11.52 22.23 -5.79
CA GLN A 7 -12.43 21.09 -5.96
C GLN A 7 -11.68 19.84 -6.42
N ARG A 8 -10.71 19.97 -7.34
CA ARG A 8 -9.88 18.84 -7.78
C ARG A 8 -9.01 18.31 -6.66
N GLN A 9 -8.47 19.19 -5.81
CA GLN A 9 -7.62 18.81 -4.69
C GLN A 9 -8.43 18.21 -3.53
N ARG A 10 -9.68 18.64 -3.33
CA ARG A 10 -10.63 17.99 -2.43
C ARG A 10 -11.01 16.60 -2.93
N GLU A 11 -11.39 16.44 -4.20
CA GLU A 11 -11.65 15.12 -4.79
C GLU A 11 -10.43 14.20 -4.76
N TYR A 12 -9.22 14.74 -4.96
CA TYR A 12 -7.98 13.97 -4.79
C TYR A 12 -7.80 13.51 -3.33
N ARG A 13 -8.06 14.36 -2.34
CA ARG A 13 -7.98 14.01 -0.90
C ARG A 13 -9.10 13.08 -0.42
N ASP A 14 -10.26 13.13 -1.07
CA ASP A 14 -11.40 12.25 -0.80
C ASP A 14 -11.20 10.88 -1.50
N ARG A 15 -10.47 10.85 -2.62
CA ARG A 15 -10.00 9.61 -3.29
C ARG A 15 -8.71 9.06 -2.72
N ALA A 16 -7.90 9.88 -2.07
CA ALA A 16 -6.64 9.47 -1.49
C ALA A 16 -6.95 8.42 -0.42
N MET A 17 -6.46 7.20 -0.65
CA MET A 17 -6.67 6.07 0.25
C MET A 17 -6.03 6.42 1.60
N ARG A 18 -6.87 6.64 2.61
CA ARG A 18 -6.43 6.84 3.99
C ARG A 18 -6.35 5.48 4.66
N ASP A 19 -5.34 5.30 5.50
CA ASP A 19 -5.30 4.19 6.45
C ASP A 19 -6.46 4.34 7.47
N PRO A 20 -6.95 3.26 8.11
CA PRO A 20 -7.76 3.33 9.35
C PRO A 20 -7.42 4.47 10.32
N ASP A 21 -6.14 4.82 10.47
CA ASP A 21 -5.67 5.89 11.37
C ASP A 21 -5.79 7.32 10.78
N GLY A 22 -6.38 7.46 9.59
CA GLY A 22 -6.62 8.74 8.92
C GLY A 22 -5.40 9.34 8.21
N LEU A 23 -4.25 8.65 8.25
CA LEU A 23 -3.04 9.03 7.52
C LEU A 23 -3.15 8.69 6.03
N LEU A 24 -2.48 9.49 5.19
CA LEU A 24 -2.42 9.24 3.75
C LEU A 24 -1.50 8.05 3.46
N LEU A 25 -2.02 7.04 2.77
CA LEU A 25 -1.19 5.94 2.28
C LEU A 25 -0.23 6.43 1.19
N THR A 26 1.02 5.98 1.26
CA THR A 26 2.01 6.22 0.20
C THR A 26 1.85 5.17 -0.90
N ARG A 27 1.79 5.62 -2.16
CA ARG A 27 1.69 4.71 -3.30
C ARG A 27 3.03 4.01 -3.57
N LEU A 28 3.07 2.70 -3.38
CA LEU A 28 4.18 1.84 -3.80
C LEU A 28 3.84 1.15 -5.13
N GLN A 29 4.62 1.40 -6.18
CA GLN A 29 4.53 0.70 -7.47
C GLN A 29 5.79 -0.13 -7.68
N VAL A 30 5.62 -1.45 -7.78
CA VAL A 30 6.73 -2.39 -8.00
C VAL A 30 6.33 -3.45 -9.01
N LEU A 31 7.29 -3.87 -9.82
CA LEU A 31 7.17 -5.05 -10.66
C LEU A 31 7.94 -6.19 -9.98
N VAL A 32 7.30 -7.35 -9.87
CA VAL A 32 7.87 -8.54 -9.25
C VAL A 32 7.74 -9.72 -10.21
N ASN A 33 8.59 -10.72 -10.06
CA ASN A 33 8.47 -11.95 -10.85
C ASN A 33 7.23 -12.75 -10.45
N ALA A 34 6.83 -13.72 -11.31
CA ALA A 34 5.64 -14.53 -11.09
C ALA A 34 5.68 -15.32 -9.77
N GLN A 35 6.85 -15.78 -9.36
CA GLN A 35 7.03 -16.54 -8.12
C GLN A 35 6.77 -15.68 -6.89
N ALA A 36 7.27 -14.44 -6.87
CA ALA A 36 7.05 -13.49 -5.78
C ALA A 36 5.57 -13.06 -5.71
N ALA A 37 4.93 -12.84 -6.86
CA ALA A 37 3.49 -12.57 -6.91
C ALA A 37 2.66 -13.73 -6.32
N ALA A 38 2.95 -14.96 -6.73
CA ALA A 38 2.30 -16.15 -6.18
C ALA A 38 2.61 -16.37 -4.69
N GLY A 39 3.83 -15.99 -4.25
CA GLY A 39 4.21 -15.98 -2.84
C GLY A 39 3.34 -15.03 -2.02
N LEU A 40 3.16 -13.81 -2.50
CA LEU A 40 2.29 -12.81 -1.86
C LEU A 40 0.85 -13.30 -1.75
N ASP A 41 0.30 -13.90 -2.82
CA ASP A 41 -1.06 -14.44 -2.78
C ASP A 41 -1.21 -15.58 -1.76
N ARG A 42 -0.22 -16.47 -1.65
CA ARG A 42 -0.23 -17.53 -0.61
C ARG A 42 -0.20 -16.96 0.81
N ILE A 43 0.58 -15.90 1.05
CA ILE A 43 0.63 -15.24 2.36
C ILE A 43 -0.75 -14.68 2.72
N VAL A 44 -1.37 -13.94 1.78
CA VAL A 44 -2.72 -13.37 1.93
C VAL A 44 -3.75 -14.45 2.27
N GLN A 45 -3.72 -15.59 1.57
CA GLN A 45 -4.65 -16.69 1.83
C GLN A 45 -4.42 -17.36 3.19
N ALA A 46 -3.16 -17.50 3.61
CA ALA A 46 -2.82 -18.17 4.86
C ALA A 46 -3.11 -17.32 6.11
N THR A 47 -2.95 -15.99 6.01
CA THR A 47 -3.08 -15.09 7.17
C THR A 47 -4.40 -14.33 7.21
N GLY A 48 -5.13 -14.25 6.08
CA GLY A 48 -6.28 -13.37 5.92
C GLY A 48 -5.91 -11.89 5.76
N TRP A 49 -4.62 -11.57 5.62
CA TRP A 49 -4.15 -10.20 5.44
C TRP A 49 -4.46 -9.68 4.04
N THR A 50 -4.59 -8.36 3.93
CA THR A 50 -4.49 -7.66 2.65
C THR A 50 -3.04 -7.70 2.12
N LYS A 51 -2.89 -7.53 0.81
CA LYS A 51 -1.55 -7.41 0.18
C LYS A 51 -0.72 -6.27 0.79
N ARG A 52 -1.39 -5.19 1.22
CA ARG A 52 -0.76 -4.06 1.90
C ARG A 52 -0.14 -4.50 3.23
N GLU A 53 -0.92 -5.11 4.11
CA GLU A 53 -0.45 -5.58 5.43
C GLU A 53 0.69 -6.59 5.27
N ALA A 54 0.60 -7.49 4.30
CA ALA A 54 1.68 -8.45 4.00
C ALA A 54 2.98 -7.74 3.58
N VAL A 55 2.90 -6.71 2.73
CA VAL A 55 4.08 -5.93 2.30
C VAL A 55 4.65 -5.10 3.44
N GLU A 56 3.81 -4.41 4.21
CA GLU A 56 4.24 -3.62 5.37
C GLU A 56 4.92 -4.50 6.44
N ALA A 57 4.37 -5.68 6.71
CA ALA A 57 4.97 -6.65 7.64
C ALA A 57 6.33 -7.15 7.14
N ALA A 58 6.45 -7.44 5.83
CA ALA A 58 7.71 -7.87 5.22
C ALA A 58 8.78 -6.77 5.30
N ILE A 59 8.43 -5.51 5.01
CA ILE A 59 9.34 -4.36 5.13
C ILE A 59 9.82 -4.23 6.57
N LYS A 60 8.90 -4.25 7.55
CA LYS A 60 9.24 -4.14 8.97
C LYS A 60 10.14 -5.28 9.48
N LEU A 61 10.01 -6.48 8.92
CA LEU A 61 10.90 -7.60 9.22
C LEU A 61 12.30 -7.36 8.61
N LEU A 62 12.36 -6.86 7.39
CA LEU A 62 13.60 -6.54 6.69
C LEU A 62 14.36 -5.39 7.38
N GLU A 63 13.69 -4.34 7.83
CA GLU A 63 14.31 -3.23 8.59
C GLU A 63 15.04 -3.69 9.85
N LYS A 64 14.57 -4.78 10.49
CA LYS A 64 15.23 -5.34 11.67
C LYS A 64 16.48 -6.15 11.33
N THR A 65 16.56 -6.65 10.09
CA THR A 65 17.60 -7.61 9.67
C THR A 65 18.66 -6.96 8.77
N VAL A 66 18.31 -5.88 8.09
CA VAL A 66 19.22 -5.09 7.27
C VAL A 66 19.66 -3.87 8.10
N PRO A 67 20.94 -3.76 8.51
CA PRO A 67 21.43 -2.53 9.11
C PRO A 67 21.39 -1.43 8.04
N VAL A 68 20.63 -0.38 8.33
CA VAL A 68 20.52 0.83 7.49
C VAL A 68 21.51 1.88 7.96
#